data_AF-A0A8J4LMQ7-F1
#
_entry.id   AF-A0A8J4LMQ7-F1
#
_cell.length_a   1.000
_cell.length_b   1.000
_cell.length_c   1.000
_cell.angle_alpha   90.00
_cell.angle_beta   90.00
_cell.angle_gamma   90.00
#
_symmetry.space_group_name_H-M   'P 1'
#
loop_
_entity.id
_entity.type
_entity.pdbx_description
1 polymer ?
#
loop_
_entity_poly.entity_id
_entity_poly.type
_entity_poly.pdbx_seq_one_letter_code
_entity_poly.pdbx_strand_id
1 'polypeptide(L)'
;MDLGRGDLPELVKACGELHSMPQPLTDAQAHAFLSEFPFERIFRALASAQGGSDVALISDTLGRLLATELGSSTLPTATPYLEAASNAPMPPLRRLAAEKYGALLMAQAMKYGGLSGEDSDGGVTEAACLQLVRMLSDPEPAVAAAAAKSLRTYGSSSLTALKRLLSPNGSAPSAALSAAAASDALGGVVRLRVLGLALDLATGSTGGRPLGNGYYHTAQAPSAGTSAVDTSEVGVPYDERLQLLRSSGLLQPLLDQLADPADALACLAALQLLEDLLAAA
;
A
#
# COMPACT_ATOMS: atom_id res chain seq x y z
N MET A 1 -36.49 7.86 14.12
CA MET A 1 -35.53 8.95 14.33
C MET A 1 -34.64 9.01 13.11
N ASP A 2 -34.84 10.01 12.25
CA ASP A 2 -34.05 10.29 11.05
C ASP A 2 -32.65 10.82 11.41
N LEU A 3 -31.79 9.96 11.95
CA LEU A 3 -30.45 10.33 12.45
C LEU A 3 -29.34 10.28 11.39
N GLY A 4 -29.67 10.09 10.10
CA GLY A 4 -28.65 9.83 9.06
C GLY A 4 -28.25 11.02 8.18
N ARG A 5 -29.06 12.09 8.12
CA ARG A 5 -28.84 13.20 7.18
C ARG A 5 -28.17 14.44 7.77
N GLY A 6 -28.19 14.60 9.09
CA GLY A 6 -27.61 15.76 9.78
C GLY A 6 -26.09 15.70 9.98
N ASP A 7 -25.50 14.51 9.93
CA ASP A 7 -24.12 14.30 10.37
C ASP A 7 -23.07 14.71 9.33
N LEU A 8 -23.39 14.63 8.03
CA LEU A 8 -22.41 14.89 6.98
C LEU A 8 -21.97 16.36 6.93
N PRO A 9 -22.87 17.38 6.97
CA PRO A 9 -22.46 18.78 6.99
C PRO A 9 -21.60 19.15 8.21
N GLU A 10 -21.94 18.61 9.39
CA GLU A 10 -21.17 18.80 10.62
C GLU A 10 -19.76 18.20 10.50
N LEU A 11 -19.68 16.96 10.01
CA LEU A 11 -18.42 16.26 9.77
C LEU A 11 -17.55 17.00 8.75
N VAL A 12 -18.13 17.45 7.63
CA VAL A 12 -17.41 18.22 6.60
C VAL A 12 -16.86 19.52 7.18
N LYS A 13 -17.64 20.23 8.00
CA LYS A 13 -17.20 21.45 8.66
C LYS A 13 -16.04 21.17 9.62
N ALA A 14 -16.16 20.18 10.49
CA ALA A 14 -15.10 19.79 11.44
C ALA A 14 -13.82 19.34 10.70
N CYS A 15 -13.96 18.58 9.62
CA CYS A 15 -12.85 18.21 8.76
C CYS A 15 -12.20 19.41 8.08
N GLY A 16 -12.98 20.41 7.65
CA GLY A 16 -12.47 21.65 7.06
C GLY A 16 -11.66 22.48 8.06
N GLU A 17 -12.14 22.58 9.31
CA GLU A 17 -11.42 23.26 10.39
C GLU A 17 -10.08 22.55 10.69
N LEU A 18 -10.09 21.23 10.85
CA LEU A 18 -8.87 20.43 11.03
C LEU A 18 -7.92 20.52 9.84
N HIS A 19 -8.44 20.59 8.61
CA HIS A 19 -7.61 20.67 7.42
C HIS A 19 -6.82 21.99 7.36
N SER A 20 -7.36 23.06 7.94
CA SER A 20 -6.73 24.38 8.02
C SER A 20 -5.66 24.50 9.12
N MET A 21 -5.57 23.52 10.02
CA MET A 21 -4.58 23.52 11.11
C MET A 21 -3.17 23.16 10.61
N PRO A 22 -2.10 23.66 11.28
CA PRO A 22 -0.74 23.32 10.94
C PRO A 22 -0.46 21.81 11.13
N GLN A 23 0.39 21.26 10.26
CA GLN A 23 0.78 19.85 10.28
C GLN A 23 2.12 19.65 11.01
N PRO A 24 2.36 18.49 11.65
CA PRO A 24 1.45 17.34 11.80
C PRO A 24 0.33 17.57 12.84
N LEU A 25 -0.78 16.84 12.70
CA LEU A 25 -1.83 16.83 13.73
C LEU A 25 -1.30 16.17 15.00
N THR A 26 -1.74 16.69 16.14
CA THR A 26 -1.38 16.18 17.48
C THR A 26 -2.37 15.11 17.95
N ASP A 27 -1.95 14.24 18.86
CA ASP A 27 -2.83 13.23 19.46
C ASP A 27 -4.00 13.85 20.23
N ALA A 28 -3.83 15.04 20.82
CA ALA A 28 -4.92 15.75 21.49
C ALA A 28 -6.03 16.14 20.49
N GLN A 29 -5.64 16.59 19.28
CA GLN A 29 -6.58 16.89 18.20
C GLN A 29 -7.25 15.62 17.67
N ALA A 30 -6.47 14.54 17.51
CA ALA A 30 -7.01 13.26 17.09
C ALA A 30 -8.03 12.70 18.11
N HIS A 31 -7.72 12.80 19.39
CA HIS A 31 -8.59 12.37 20.48
C HIS A 31 -9.88 13.19 20.52
N ALA A 32 -9.78 14.51 20.47
CA ALA A 32 -10.94 15.40 20.46
C ALA A 32 -11.88 15.07 19.29
N PHE A 33 -11.33 14.91 18.09
CA PHE A 33 -12.12 14.61 16.91
C PHE A 33 -12.78 13.23 16.97
N LEU A 34 -12.04 12.18 17.30
CA LEU A 34 -12.57 10.81 17.36
C LEU A 34 -13.56 10.59 18.52
N SER A 35 -13.49 11.43 19.55
CA SER A 35 -14.47 11.42 20.64
C SER A 35 -15.81 12.02 20.22
N GLU A 36 -15.78 13.07 19.39
CA GLU A 36 -16.98 13.71 18.84
C GLU A 36 -17.58 12.94 17.65
N PHE A 37 -16.71 12.38 16.82
CA PHE A 37 -17.04 11.63 15.61
C PHE A 37 -16.42 10.22 15.69
N PRO A 38 -17.08 9.25 16.35
CA PRO A 38 -16.60 7.86 16.34
C PRO A 38 -16.66 7.27 14.93
N PHE A 39 -15.82 6.27 14.63
CA PHE A 39 -15.73 5.65 13.29
C PHE A 39 -17.09 5.22 12.75
N GLU A 40 -17.95 4.62 13.57
CA GLU A 40 -19.30 4.23 13.15
C GLU A 40 -20.10 5.41 12.58
N ARG A 41 -20.05 6.58 13.24
CA ARG A 41 -20.74 7.80 12.81
C ARG A 41 -20.12 8.34 11.52
N ILE A 42 -18.79 8.37 11.43
CA ILE A 42 -18.06 8.82 10.24
C ILE A 42 -18.43 7.97 9.02
N PHE A 43 -18.33 6.64 9.12
CA PHE A 43 -18.58 5.73 8.02
C PHE A 43 -20.06 5.68 7.63
N ARG A 44 -20.98 5.85 8.59
CA ARG A 44 -22.40 6.03 8.30
C ARG A 44 -22.68 7.32 7.51
N ALA A 45 -22.04 8.42 7.86
CA ALA A 45 -22.15 9.69 7.13
C ALA A 45 -21.53 9.59 5.73
N LEU A 46 -20.41 8.89 5.58
CA LEU A 46 -19.78 8.63 4.28
C LEU A 46 -20.64 7.73 3.37
N ALA A 47 -21.35 6.76 3.94
CA ALA A 47 -22.25 5.90 3.18
C ALA A 47 -23.44 6.65 2.56
N SER A 48 -23.84 7.79 3.15
CA SER A 48 -24.90 8.66 2.62
C SER A 48 -24.37 9.81 1.74
N ALA A 49 -23.04 9.96 1.63
CA ALA A 49 -22.43 11.05 0.89
C ALA A 49 -22.54 10.82 -0.62
N GLN A 50 -23.02 11.85 -1.34
CA GLN A 50 -23.11 11.84 -2.81
C GLN A 50 -22.02 12.69 -3.48
N GLY A 51 -21.32 13.54 -2.73
CA GLY A 51 -20.30 14.47 -3.24
C GLY A 51 -18.88 13.94 -3.16
N GLY A 52 -18.16 13.94 -4.28
CA GLY A 52 -16.76 13.48 -4.34
C GLY A 52 -15.75 14.35 -3.61
N SER A 53 -15.97 15.67 -3.56
CA SER A 53 -15.10 16.63 -2.85
C SER A 53 -15.13 16.43 -1.34
N ASP A 54 -16.32 16.22 -0.79
CA ASP A 54 -16.52 16.08 0.66
C ASP A 54 -15.91 14.77 1.15
N VAL A 55 -16.11 13.69 0.39
CA VAL A 55 -15.48 12.39 0.67
C VAL A 55 -13.97 12.47 0.57
N ALA A 56 -13.41 13.21 -0.39
CA ALA A 56 -11.97 13.42 -0.49
C ALA A 56 -11.41 14.19 0.72
N LEU A 57 -12.06 15.29 1.12
CA LEU A 57 -11.68 16.06 2.31
C LEU A 57 -11.71 15.19 3.57
N ILE A 58 -12.81 14.46 3.79
CA ILE A 58 -12.94 13.57 4.95
C ILE A 58 -11.86 12.47 4.90
N SER A 59 -11.62 11.86 3.73
CA SER A 59 -10.62 10.81 3.58
C SER A 59 -9.21 11.31 3.89
N ASP A 60 -8.84 12.51 3.40
CA ASP A 60 -7.54 13.12 3.68
C ASP A 60 -7.39 13.46 5.17
N THR A 61 -8.43 14.02 5.79
CA THR A 61 -8.41 14.34 7.23
C THR A 61 -8.31 13.07 8.08
N LEU A 62 -9.05 12.01 7.77
CA LEU A 62 -8.90 10.70 8.39
C LEU A 62 -7.51 10.11 8.17
N GLY A 63 -6.94 10.33 6.98
CA GLY A 63 -5.56 9.98 6.65
C GLY A 63 -4.58 10.59 7.64
N ARG A 64 -4.73 11.87 7.96
CA ARG A 64 -3.88 12.59 8.93
C ARG A 64 -4.12 12.15 10.37
N LEU A 65 -5.38 12.01 10.77
CA LEU A 65 -5.76 11.58 12.13
C LEU A 65 -5.24 10.18 12.43
N LEU A 66 -5.39 9.25 11.49
CA LEU A 66 -4.90 7.88 11.62
C LEU A 66 -3.38 7.76 11.44
N ALA A 67 -2.67 8.84 11.14
CA ALA A 67 -1.21 8.86 11.10
C ALA A 67 -0.59 9.25 12.45
N THR A 68 -1.39 9.73 13.41
CA THR A 68 -0.90 10.01 14.77
C THR A 68 -0.71 8.72 15.58
N GLU A 69 -0.02 8.78 16.72
CA GLU A 69 0.20 7.60 17.57
C GLU A 69 -1.14 7.04 18.07
N LEU A 70 -2.04 7.92 18.56
CA LEU A 70 -3.39 7.54 18.92
C LEU A 70 -4.12 6.87 17.74
N GLY A 71 -4.11 7.50 16.56
CA GLY A 71 -4.76 6.97 15.38
C GLY A 71 -4.26 5.58 15.01
N SER A 72 -2.94 5.38 15.00
CA SER A 72 -2.31 4.09 14.71
C SER A 72 -2.71 3.00 15.71
N SER A 73 -2.85 3.35 17.00
CA SER A 73 -3.27 2.41 18.05
C SER A 73 -4.72 1.94 17.87
N THR A 74 -5.55 2.73 17.20
CA THR A 74 -6.96 2.38 16.90
C THR A 74 -7.16 1.65 15.58
N LEU A 75 -6.12 1.50 14.74
CA LEU A 75 -6.26 0.82 13.45
C LEU A 75 -6.77 -0.63 13.56
N PRO A 76 -6.33 -1.46 14.54
CA PRO A 76 -6.84 -2.82 14.67
C PRO A 76 -8.37 -2.86 14.90
N THR A 77 -8.91 -1.94 15.70
CA THR A 77 -10.37 -1.84 15.93
C THR A 77 -11.09 -1.20 14.75
N ALA A 78 -10.38 -0.43 13.91
CA ALA A 78 -10.92 0.18 12.71
C ALA A 78 -11.00 -0.77 11.50
N THR A 79 -10.42 -1.97 11.56
CA THR A 79 -10.38 -2.96 10.47
C THR A 79 -11.72 -3.19 9.73
N PRO A 80 -12.87 -3.41 10.38
CA PRO A 80 -14.14 -3.61 9.66
C PRO A 80 -14.55 -2.38 8.84
N TYR A 81 -14.16 -1.18 9.27
CA TYR A 81 -14.42 0.04 8.51
C TYR A 81 -13.45 0.22 7.35
N LEU A 82 -12.20 -0.23 7.49
CA LEU A 82 -11.24 -0.27 6.37
C LEU A 82 -11.70 -1.25 5.28
N GLU A 83 -12.31 -2.37 5.67
CA GLU A 83 -12.89 -3.32 4.72
C GLU A 83 -14.12 -2.74 4.01
N ALA A 84 -14.98 -2.02 4.73
CA ALA A 84 -16.07 -1.28 4.09
C ALA A 84 -15.53 -0.19 3.14
N ALA A 85 -14.47 0.50 3.53
CA ALA A 85 -13.82 1.54 2.74
C ALA A 85 -13.18 1.00 1.45
N SER A 86 -12.53 -0.17 1.51
CA SER A 86 -11.90 -0.79 0.34
C SER A 86 -12.91 -1.26 -0.71
N ASN A 87 -14.14 -1.57 -0.29
CA ASN A 87 -15.25 -1.94 -1.17
C ASN A 87 -16.14 -0.74 -1.58
N ALA A 88 -15.85 0.46 -1.10
CA ALA A 88 -16.67 1.64 -1.39
C ALA A 88 -16.54 2.08 -2.86
N PRO A 89 -17.59 2.62 -3.48
CA PRO A 89 -17.53 3.11 -4.86
C PRO A 89 -16.61 4.34 -5.01
N MET A 90 -16.27 5.02 -3.91
CA MET A 90 -15.49 6.25 -3.90
C MET A 90 -13.98 5.98 -3.87
N PRO A 91 -13.21 6.38 -4.91
CA PRO A 91 -11.77 6.12 -4.94
C PRO A 91 -10.97 6.72 -3.78
N PRO A 92 -11.28 7.92 -3.24
CA PRO A 92 -10.58 8.46 -2.06
C PRO A 92 -10.65 7.54 -0.83
N LEU A 93 -11.78 6.87 -0.60
CA LEU A 93 -11.95 5.93 0.51
C LEU A 93 -11.17 4.64 0.29
N ARG A 94 -11.18 4.11 -0.94
CA ARG A 94 -10.36 2.95 -1.29
C ARG A 94 -8.87 3.28 -1.15
N ARG A 95 -8.42 4.45 -1.60
CA ARG A 95 -7.03 4.90 -1.40
C ARG A 95 -6.67 4.99 0.09
N LEU A 96 -7.54 5.60 0.91
CA LEU A 96 -7.36 5.64 2.36
C LEU A 96 -7.24 4.23 2.95
N ALA A 97 -8.10 3.30 2.56
CA ALA A 97 -8.03 1.92 3.02
C ALA A 97 -6.68 1.27 2.69
N ALA A 98 -6.16 1.45 1.47
CA ALA A 98 -4.84 0.93 1.08
C ALA A 98 -3.71 1.50 1.93
N GLU A 99 -3.72 2.80 2.22
CA GLU A 99 -2.72 3.44 3.08
C GLU A 99 -2.81 2.91 4.52
N LYS A 100 -4.02 2.70 5.03
CA LYS A 100 -4.23 2.27 6.42
C LYS A 100 -4.01 0.78 6.64
N TYR A 101 -4.29 -0.08 5.65
CA TYR A 101 -3.80 -1.45 5.69
C TYR A 101 -2.26 -1.50 5.69
N GLY A 102 -1.59 -0.63 4.92
CA GLY A 102 -0.12 -0.51 4.99
C GLY A 102 0.39 -0.08 6.36
N ALA A 103 -0.22 0.93 6.97
CA ALA A 103 0.12 1.38 8.31
C ALA A 103 -0.13 0.29 9.37
N LEU A 104 -1.23 -0.45 9.25
CA LEU A 104 -1.53 -1.61 10.10
C LEU A 104 -0.43 -2.68 9.98
N LEU A 105 -0.04 -3.04 8.76
CA LEU A 105 1.04 -4.01 8.52
C LEU A 105 2.36 -3.59 9.16
N MET A 106 2.72 -2.31 9.05
CA MET A 106 3.92 -1.77 9.67
C MET A 106 3.86 -1.81 11.21
N ALA A 107 2.71 -1.45 11.79
CA ALA A 107 2.50 -1.54 13.23
C ALA A 107 2.61 -3.00 13.73
N GLN A 108 2.05 -3.96 12.98
CA GLN A 108 2.18 -5.39 13.28
C GLN A 108 3.62 -5.88 13.13
N ALA A 109 4.33 -5.45 12.08
CA ALA A 109 5.73 -5.80 11.85
C ALA A 109 6.63 -5.29 12.99
N MET A 110 6.40 -4.09 13.50
CA MET A 110 7.14 -3.55 14.65
C MET A 110 6.81 -4.30 15.94
N LYS A 111 5.54 -4.67 16.14
CA LYS A 111 5.08 -5.32 17.38
C LYS A 111 5.48 -6.80 17.45
N TYR A 112 5.48 -7.51 16.33
CA TYR A 112 5.68 -8.97 16.27
C TYR A 112 6.94 -9.39 15.49
N GLY A 113 7.70 -8.45 14.94
CA GLY A 113 8.88 -8.70 14.10
C GLY A 113 10.03 -9.48 14.75
N GLY A 114 9.97 -9.75 16.06
CA GLY A 114 10.92 -10.60 16.79
C GLY A 114 10.39 -11.97 17.20
N LEU A 115 9.09 -12.26 17.02
CA LEU A 115 8.46 -13.51 17.47
C LEU A 115 7.99 -14.30 16.25
N SER A 116 8.77 -15.33 15.90
CA SER A 116 8.53 -16.33 14.84
C SER A 116 7.37 -17.28 15.19
N GLY A 117 6.22 -16.77 15.60
CA GLY A 117 5.00 -17.55 15.81
C GLY A 117 4.00 -17.26 14.70
N GLU A 118 3.72 -18.25 13.84
CA GLU A 118 2.78 -18.15 12.71
C GLU A 118 1.35 -17.74 13.11
N ASP A 119 0.99 -17.82 14.41
CA ASP A 119 -0.36 -17.54 14.92
C ASP A 119 -0.48 -16.28 15.81
N SER A 120 0.56 -15.46 15.91
CA SER A 120 0.64 -14.42 16.96
C SER A 120 -0.30 -13.22 16.78
N ASP A 121 -0.84 -13.01 15.58
CA ASP A 121 -1.62 -11.80 15.23
C ASP A 121 -3.09 -12.06 14.86
N GLY A 122 -3.55 -13.30 14.96
CA GLY A 122 -4.94 -13.67 14.64
C GLY A 122 -5.31 -13.57 13.15
N GLY A 123 -4.33 -13.60 12.23
CA GLY A 123 -4.55 -13.55 10.78
C GLY A 123 -4.70 -12.13 10.22
N VAL A 124 -4.48 -11.09 11.04
CA VAL A 124 -4.70 -9.69 10.66
C VAL A 124 -3.71 -9.25 9.58
N THR A 125 -2.43 -9.61 9.70
CA THR A 125 -1.39 -9.32 8.69
C THR A 125 -1.72 -10.00 7.37
N GLU A 126 -2.13 -11.26 7.40
CA GLU A 126 -2.49 -12.00 6.19
C GLU A 126 -3.69 -11.37 5.50
N ALA A 127 -4.76 -11.07 6.24
CA ALA A 127 -5.94 -10.41 5.72
C ALA A 127 -5.61 -9.04 5.11
N ALA A 128 -4.82 -8.21 5.80
CA ALA A 128 -4.40 -6.91 5.29
C ALA A 128 -3.56 -7.01 4.01
N CYS A 129 -2.63 -7.97 3.94
CA CYS A 129 -1.88 -8.25 2.72
C CYS A 129 -2.82 -8.68 1.57
N LEU A 130 -3.75 -9.59 1.82
CA LEU A 130 -4.71 -10.05 0.80
C LEU A 130 -5.58 -8.90 0.28
N GLN A 131 -6.03 -7.99 1.16
CA GLN A 131 -6.78 -6.80 0.74
C GLN A 131 -5.93 -5.88 -0.13
N LEU A 132 -4.67 -5.61 0.24
CA LEU A 132 -3.78 -4.78 -0.58
C LEU A 132 -3.49 -5.41 -1.95
N VAL A 133 -3.31 -6.73 -2.02
CA VAL A 133 -3.09 -7.43 -3.30
C VAL A 133 -4.32 -7.29 -4.20
N ARG A 134 -5.54 -7.42 -3.66
CA ARG A 134 -6.77 -7.17 -4.42
C ARG A 134 -6.83 -5.74 -4.98
N MET A 135 -6.37 -4.76 -4.21
CA MET A 135 -6.38 -3.35 -4.58
C MET A 135 -5.34 -2.99 -5.65
N LEU A 136 -4.37 -3.86 -5.95
CA LEU A 136 -3.49 -3.68 -7.13
C LEU A 136 -4.27 -3.74 -8.45
N SER A 137 -5.40 -4.45 -8.44
CA SER A 137 -6.36 -4.57 -9.55
C SER A 137 -7.40 -3.44 -9.58
N ASP A 138 -7.29 -2.42 -8.70
CA ASP A 138 -8.23 -1.30 -8.72
C ASP A 138 -8.14 -0.55 -10.07
N PRO A 139 -9.28 -0.20 -10.68
CA PRO A 139 -9.30 0.60 -11.90
C PRO A 139 -8.72 2.01 -11.67
N GLU A 140 -8.81 2.56 -10.44
CA GLU A 140 -8.24 3.86 -10.11
C GLU A 140 -6.71 3.74 -9.89
N PRO A 141 -5.88 4.39 -10.71
CA PRO A 141 -4.41 4.30 -10.60
C PRO A 141 -3.89 4.76 -9.23
N ALA A 142 -4.50 5.77 -8.61
CA ALA A 142 -4.09 6.28 -7.31
C ALA A 142 -4.30 5.24 -6.18
N VAL A 143 -5.35 4.42 -6.26
CA VAL A 143 -5.63 3.35 -5.28
C VAL A 143 -4.62 2.23 -5.45
N ALA A 144 -4.40 1.77 -6.68
CA ALA A 144 -3.42 0.72 -6.97
C ALA A 144 -1.98 1.15 -6.60
N ALA A 145 -1.63 2.41 -6.85
CA ALA A 145 -0.33 2.97 -6.47
C ALA A 145 -0.16 3.04 -4.94
N ALA A 146 -1.21 3.42 -4.19
CA ALA A 146 -1.20 3.39 -2.74
C ALA A 146 -1.04 1.95 -2.20
N ALA A 147 -1.73 0.98 -2.80
CA ALA A 147 -1.61 -0.42 -2.43
C ALA A 147 -0.20 -0.98 -2.69
N ALA A 148 0.36 -0.71 -3.87
CA ALA A 148 1.73 -1.08 -4.21
C ALA A 148 2.75 -0.43 -3.26
N LYS A 149 2.57 0.85 -2.93
CA LYS A 149 3.42 1.55 -1.95
C LYS A 149 3.35 0.87 -0.58
N SER A 150 2.15 0.57 -0.08
CA SER A 150 1.95 -0.11 1.20
C SER A 150 2.63 -1.49 1.25
N LEU A 151 2.45 -2.29 0.20
CA LEU A 151 3.09 -3.62 0.09
C LEU A 151 4.61 -3.51 -0.02
N ARG A 152 5.13 -2.54 -0.76
CA ARG A 152 6.57 -2.26 -0.87
C ARG A 152 7.15 -1.91 0.49
N THR A 153 6.56 -0.94 1.18
CA THR A 153 7.02 -0.50 2.50
C THR A 153 7.01 -1.66 3.50
N TYR A 154 5.95 -2.48 3.51
CA TYR A 154 5.91 -3.68 4.34
C TYR A 154 6.97 -4.71 3.96
N GLY A 155 7.07 -5.10 2.69
CA GLY A 155 8.03 -6.12 2.25
C GLY A 155 9.48 -5.69 2.41
N SER A 156 9.77 -4.39 2.40
CA SER A 156 11.10 -3.85 2.71
C SER A 156 11.39 -3.74 4.20
N SER A 157 10.40 -3.86 5.10
CA SER A 157 10.59 -3.62 6.53
C SER A 157 11.30 -4.78 7.24
N SER A 158 11.20 -6.02 6.74
CA SER A 158 11.90 -7.18 7.31
C SER A 158 11.97 -8.35 6.33
N LEU A 159 12.89 -9.28 6.56
CA LEU A 159 12.98 -10.53 5.79
C LEU A 159 11.71 -11.38 5.91
N THR A 160 11.08 -11.38 7.09
CA THR A 160 9.83 -12.12 7.33
C THR A 160 8.69 -11.54 6.50
N ALA A 161 8.59 -10.22 6.41
CA ALA A 161 7.62 -9.55 5.54
C ALA A 161 7.88 -9.86 4.06
N LEU A 162 9.15 -9.77 3.63
CA LEU A 162 9.56 -10.13 2.27
C LEU A 162 9.21 -11.59 1.94
N LYS A 163 9.58 -12.53 2.81
CA LYS A 163 9.24 -13.95 2.65
C LYS A 163 7.74 -14.15 2.61
N ARG A 164 6.95 -13.45 3.42
CA ARG A 164 5.49 -13.54 3.37
C ARG A 164 4.91 -13.07 2.02
N LEU A 165 5.53 -12.12 1.34
CA LEU A 165 5.08 -11.67 0.02
C LEU A 165 5.61 -12.52 -1.14
N LEU A 166 6.82 -13.09 -1.01
CA LEU A 166 7.52 -13.77 -2.11
C LEU A 166 7.78 -15.26 -1.85
N SER A 167 7.17 -15.87 -0.83
CA SER A 167 7.50 -17.26 -0.45
C SER A 167 7.25 -18.22 -1.60
N PRO A 168 8.22 -19.09 -1.95
CA PRO A 168 8.08 -20.09 -3.00
C PRO A 168 7.10 -21.21 -2.63
N ASN A 169 6.89 -21.46 -1.34
CA ASN A 169 5.99 -22.52 -0.84
C ASN A 169 4.55 -22.00 -0.61
N GLY A 170 4.24 -20.80 -1.12
CA GLY A 170 2.88 -20.26 -1.18
C GLY A 170 2.30 -19.90 0.19
N SER A 171 2.70 -18.76 0.76
CA SER A 171 1.81 -18.06 1.69
C SER A 171 0.56 -17.58 0.93
N ALA A 172 -0.57 -17.39 1.60
CA ALA A 172 -1.77 -16.87 0.92
C ALA A 172 -1.51 -15.53 0.19
N PRO A 173 -0.74 -14.57 0.75
CA PRO A 173 -0.37 -13.35 0.03
C PRO A 173 0.51 -13.59 -1.21
N SER A 174 1.49 -14.50 -1.13
CA SER A 174 2.34 -14.87 -2.28
C SER A 174 1.52 -15.51 -3.40
N ALA A 175 0.63 -16.45 -3.05
CA ALA A 175 -0.30 -17.07 -4.00
C ALA A 175 -1.25 -16.05 -4.64
N ALA A 176 -1.76 -15.09 -3.87
CA ALA A 176 -2.60 -14.02 -4.39
C ALA A 176 -1.85 -13.08 -5.34
N LEU A 177 -0.58 -12.74 -5.04
CA LEU A 177 0.26 -11.95 -5.95
C LEU A 177 0.53 -12.70 -7.25
N SER A 178 0.82 -14.00 -7.18
CA SER A 178 1.02 -14.84 -8.36
C SER A 178 -0.25 -14.91 -9.23
N ALA A 179 -1.42 -15.10 -8.60
CA ALA A 179 -2.69 -15.05 -9.31
C ALA A 179 -2.97 -13.68 -9.95
N ALA A 180 -2.63 -12.58 -9.27
CA ALA A 180 -2.76 -11.23 -9.80
C ALA A 180 -1.81 -10.97 -10.99
N ALA A 181 -0.58 -11.51 -10.95
CA ALA A 181 0.37 -11.43 -12.07
C ALA A 181 -0.09 -12.25 -13.28
N ALA A 182 -0.68 -13.42 -13.04
CA ALA A 182 -1.24 -14.25 -14.11
C ALA A 182 -2.51 -13.64 -14.73
N SER A 183 -3.24 -12.82 -13.98
CA SER A 183 -4.46 -12.17 -14.45
C SER A 183 -4.19 -11.22 -15.62
N ASP A 184 -5.01 -11.32 -16.66
CA ASP A 184 -5.06 -10.34 -17.75
C ASP A 184 -6.14 -9.25 -17.52
N ALA A 185 -6.54 -9.07 -16.25
CA ALA A 185 -7.43 -7.99 -15.89
C ALA A 185 -6.79 -6.64 -16.27
N LEU A 186 -7.58 -5.76 -16.88
CA LEU A 186 -7.16 -4.43 -17.36
C LEU A 186 -6.07 -4.48 -18.46
N GLY A 187 -5.98 -5.57 -19.24
CA GLY A 187 -5.05 -5.67 -20.38
C GLY A 187 -3.58 -5.67 -19.94
N GLY A 188 -3.20 -6.61 -19.08
CA GLY A 188 -1.83 -6.75 -18.57
C GLY A 188 -1.34 -5.68 -17.58
N VAL A 189 -2.11 -4.61 -17.31
CA VAL A 189 -1.68 -3.53 -16.40
C VAL A 189 -1.47 -4.04 -14.96
N VAL A 190 -2.33 -4.93 -14.48
CA VAL A 190 -2.20 -5.52 -13.12
C VAL A 190 -0.92 -6.34 -13.04
N ARG A 191 -0.63 -7.15 -14.07
CA ARG A 191 0.61 -7.92 -14.18
C ARG A 191 1.83 -7.02 -14.06
N LEU A 192 1.90 -5.94 -14.84
CA LEU A 192 3.02 -5.00 -14.80
C LEU A 192 3.18 -4.33 -13.42
N ARG A 193 2.06 -4.00 -12.74
CA ARG A 193 2.10 -3.45 -11.37
C ARG A 193 2.67 -4.46 -10.36
N VAL A 194 2.22 -5.71 -10.41
CA VAL A 194 2.69 -6.78 -9.51
C VAL A 194 4.18 -7.05 -9.73
N LEU A 195 4.63 -7.07 -10.97
CA LEU A 195 6.03 -7.31 -11.32
C LEU A 195 6.92 -6.14 -10.93
N GLY A 196 6.49 -4.90 -11.17
CA GLY A 196 7.19 -3.71 -10.70
C GLY A 196 7.34 -3.71 -9.17
N LEU A 197 6.29 -4.10 -8.45
CA LEU A 197 6.37 -4.30 -6.99
C LEU A 197 7.37 -5.39 -6.62
N ALA A 198 7.34 -6.54 -7.30
CA ALA A 198 8.24 -7.65 -7.02
C ALA A 198 9.72 -7.28 -7.27
N LEU A 199 9.98 -6.48 -8.32
CA LEU A 199 11.29 -5.90 -8.62
C LEU A 199 11.74 -4.92 -7.53
N ASP A 200 10.86 -3.99 -7.11
CA ASP A 200 11.18 -3.03 -6.05
C ASP A 200 11.54 -3.77 -4.74
N LEU A 201 10.80 -4.84 -4.42
CA LEU A 201 11.06 -5.68 -3.26
C LEU A 201 12.39 -6.43 -3.37
N ALA A 202 12.72 -6.96 -4.55
CA ALA A 202 13.97 -7.67 -4.78
C ALA A 202 15.19 -6.74 -4.73
N THR A 203 15.08 -5.55 -5.34
CA THR A 203 16.14 -4.54 -5.35
C THR A 203 16.28 -3.79 -4.03
N GLY A 204 15.27 -3.86 -3.17
CA GLY A 204 15.22 -3.05 -1.96
C GLY A 204 15.00 -1.57 -2.21
N SER A 205 14.55 -1.20 -3.41
CA SER A 205 14.21 0.18 -3.71
C SER A 205 12.98 0.57 -2.90
N THR A 206 13.12 1.54 -2.00
CA THR A 206 11.99 2.19 -1.32
C THR A 206 11.36 3.31 -2.16
N GLY A 207 12.03 3.72 -3.24
CA GLY A 207 11.57 4.73 -4.19
C GLY A 207 11.00 4.06 -5.44
N GLY A 208 9.66 4.13 -5.61
CA GLY A 208 9.01 3.63 -6.81
C GLY A 208 9.52 4.39 -8.04
N ARG A 209 10.18 3.69 -8.97
CA ARG A 209 10.41 4.24 -10.30
C ARG A 209 9.06 4.27 -11.04
N PRO A 210 8.58 5.43 -11.50
CA PRO A 210 7.43 5.45 -12.39
C PRO A 210 7.85 4.81 -13.71
N LEU A 211 7.31 3.62 -14.00
CA LEU A 211 7.38 3.03 -15.33
C LEU A 211 6.51 3.89 -16.26
N GLY A 212 7.15 4.84 -16.95
CA GLY A 212 6.57 5.59 -18.07
C GLY A 212 6.10 7.02 -17.76
N ASN A 213 6.97 8.00 -17.98
CA ASN A 213 6.71 9.09 -18.94
C ASN A 213 7.98 9.88 -19.22
N GLY A 214 8.22 10.17 -20.51
CA GLY A 214 9.42 10.82 -21.00
C GLY A 214 9.62 12.26 -20.52
N TYR A 215 10.88 12.67 -20.57
CA TYR A 215 11.41 14.03 -20.65
C TYR A 215 10.84 15.07 -19.69
N TYR A 216 11.54 15.32 -18.58
CA TYR A 216 12.05 16.65 -18.28
C TYR A 216 13.44 16.55 -17.65
N HIS A 217 14.43 17.05 -18.39
CA HIS A 217 15.71 17.48 -17.85
C HIS A 217 15.46 18.73 -17.00
N THR A 218 15.72 18.65 -15.70
CA THR A 218 16.28 19.79 -14.96
C THR A 218 17.31 19.25 -13.98
N ALA A 219 18.56 19.60 -14.27
CA ALA A 219 19.71 19.33 -13.45
C ALA A 219 19.56 20.00 -12.08
N GLN A 220 19.82 19.25 -11.01
CA GLN A 220 20.17 19.83 -9.71
C GLN A 220 21.40 19.11 -9.18
N ALA A 221 22.48 19.89 -9.08
CA ALA A 221 23.84 19.47 -8.74
C ALA A 221 23.95 19.00 -7.27
N PRO A 222 24.98 18.21 -6.93
CA PRO A 222 25.08 17.52 -5.65
C PRO A 222 25.67 18.45 -4.58
N SER A 223 24.94 18.67 -3.49
CA SER A 223 25.49 19.23 -2.27
C SER A 223 25.98 18.09 -1.36
N ALA A 224 27.31 18.02 -1.25
CA ALA A 224 28.03 17.17 -0.31
C ALA A 224 27.66 17.53 1.14
N GLY A 225 27.32 16.51 1.93
CA GLY A 225 27.02 16.62 3.34
C GLY A 225 27.17 15.26 3.99
N THR A 226 28.42 14.92 4.32
CA THR A 226 28.81 13.79 5.17
C THR A 226 28.01 13.75 6.47
N SER A 227 27.30 12.66 6.69
CA SER A 227 27.00 12.12 8.02
C SER A 227 26.85 10.62 7.88
N ALA A 228 27.98 9.93 8.07
CA ALA A 228 28.02 8.51 8.32
C ALA A 228 27.33 8.25 9.66
N VAL A 229 26.08 7.78 9.58
CA VAL A 229 25.44 7.07 10.68
C VAL A 229 25.52 5.60 10.30
N ASP A 230 26.51 4.95 10.89
CA ASP A 230 26.70 3.50 10.87
C ASP A 230 25.65 2.89 11.80
N THR A 231 24.42 2.79 11.30
CA THR A 231 23.41 1.88 11.86
C THR A 231 23.50 0.60 11.07
N SER A 232 24.09 -0.41 11.71
CA SER A 232 24.12 -1.79 11.26
C SER A 232 22.69 -2.37 11.31
N GLU A 233 21.83 -1.93 10.39
CA GLU A 233 20.70 -2.77 9.97
C GLU A 233 21.32 -3.90 9.16
N VAL A 234 21.20 -5.13 9.66
CA VAL A 234 21.49 -6.34 8.91
C VAL A 234 20.48 -6.42 7.78
N GLY A 235 20.73 -5.65 6.72
CA GLY A 235 20.00 -5.71 5.48
C GLY A 235 20.12 -7.13 4.95
N VAL A 236 18.99 -7.72 4.61
CA VAL A 236 18.94 -8.99 3.89
C VAL A 236 19.88 -8.88 2.69
N PRO A 237 20.86 -9.78 2.54
CA PRO A 237 21.79 -9.72 1.42
C PRO A 237 20.99 -9.76 0.12
N TYR A 238 21.37 -8.88 -0.81
CA TYR A 238 20.71 -8.70 -2.09
C TYR A 238 20.46 -10.03 -2.83
N ASP A 239 21.42 -10.96 -2.73
CA ASP A 239 21.32 -12.32 -3.28
C ASP A 239 20.11 -13.12 -2.73
N GLU A 240 19.79 -13.01 -1.44
CA GLU A 240 18.65 -13.71 -0.84
C GLU A 240 17.32 -13.14 -1.35
N ARG A 241 17.24 -11.82 -1.58
CA ARG A 241 16.04 -11.18 -2.13
C ARG A 241 15.79 -11.60 -3.58
N LEU A 242 16.84 -11.61 -4.41
CA LEU A 242 16.77 -12.13 -5.77
C LEU A 242 16.41 -13.61 -5.80
N GLN A 243 16.97 -14.43 -4.90
CA GLN A 243 16.64 -15.85 -4.81
C GLN A 243 15.16 -16.07 -4.44
N LEU A 244 14.62 -15.27 -3.53
CA LEU A 244 13.19 -15.29 -3.19
C LEU A 244 12.34 -14.91 -4.41
N LEU A 245 12.69 -13.85 -5.14
CA LEU A 245 11.96 -13.48 -6.35
C LEU A 245 11.99 -14.58 -7.41
N ARG A 246 13.16 -15.17 -7.68
CA ARG A 246 13.30 -16.27 -8.66
C ARG A 246 12.49 -17.50 -8.27
N SER A 247 12.42 -17.81 -6.98
CA SER A 247 11.68 -18.97 -6.49
C SER A 247 10.18 -18.72 -6.29
N SER A 248 9.74 -17.46 -6.21
CA SER A 248 8.32 -17.06 -6.02
C SER A 248 7.39 -17.45 -7.17
N GLY A 249 7.93 -17.78 -8.35
CA GLY A 249 7.15 -18.06 -9.56
C GLY A 249 6.54 -16.80 -10.21
N LEU A 250 6.73 -15.60 -9.65
CA LEU A 250 6.21 -14.35 -10.20
C LEU A 250 6.81 -13.96 -11.56
N LEU A 251 7.98 -14.50 -11.91
CA LEU A 251 8.61 -14.28 -13.21
C LEU A 251 8.06 -15.19 -14.31
N GLN A 252 7.37 -16.28 -13.96
CA GLN A 252 6.85 -17.23 -14.95
C GLN A 252 5.86 -16.58 -15.93
N PRO A 253 4.87 -15.76 -15.48
CA PRO A 253 3.96 -15.07 -16.39
C PRO A 253 4.65 -14.12 -17.38
N LEU A 254 5.82 -13.57 -17.02
CA LEU A 254 6.60 -12.75 -17.96
C LEU A 254 7.26 -13.60 -19.04
N LEU A 255 7.84 -14.73 -18.65
CA LEU A 255 8.46 -15.67 -19.59
C LEU A 255 7.42 -16.23 -20.55
N ASP A 256 6.23 -16.55 -20.05
CA ASP A 256 5.11 -17.02 -20.87
C ASP A 256 4.64 -15.91 -21.85
N GLN A 257 4.54 -14.66 -21.39
CA GLN A 257 4.18 -13.52 -22.25
C GLN A 257 5.23 -13.22 -23.34
N LEU A 258 6.51 -13.46 -23.06
CA LEU A 258 7.58 -13.32 -24.06
C LEU A 258 7.59 -14.49 -25.05
N ALA A 259 7.13 -15.67 -24.64
CA ALA A 259 6.99 -16.83 -25.50
C ALA A 259 5.81 -16.70 -26.47
N ASP A 260 4.74 -15.99 -26.10
CA ASP A 260 3.58 -15.73 -26.94
C ASP A 260 3.24 -14.23 -27.01
N PRO A 261 3.89 -13.47 -27.93
CA PRO A 261 3.81 -12.02 -27.98
C PRO A 261 2.52 -11.52 -28.64
N ALA A 262 1.39 -11.71 -27.97
CA ALA A 262 0.11 -11.15 -28.39
C ALA A 262 0.02 -9.63 -28.16
N ASP A 263 0.78 -9.10 -27.19
CA ASP A 263 0.83 -7.68 -26.83
C ASP A 263 2.28 -7.17 -26.79
N ALA A 264 2.66 -6.41 -27.83
CA ALA A 264 3.99 -5.85 -27.97
C ALA A 264 4.38 -4.86 -26.86
N LEU A 265 3.42 -4.12 -26.29
CA LEU A 265 3.70 -3.19 -25.19
C LEU A 265 3.97 -3.95 -23.89
N ALA A 266 3.19 -5.00 -23.62
CA ALA A 266 3.45 -5.89 -22.50
C ALA A 266 4.81 -6.59 -22.63
N CYS A 267 5.20 -7.02 -23.84
CA CYS A 267 6.51 -7.60 -24.10
C CYS A 267 7.66 -6.60 -23.89
N LEU A 268 7.52 -5.35 -24.34
CA LEU A 268 8.54 -4.32 -24.11
C LEU A 268 8.69 -3.99 -22.62
N ALA A 269 7.58 -3.87 -21.89
CA ALA A 269 7.62 -3.65 -20.45
C ALA A 269 8.23 -4.85 -19.71
N ALA A 270 7.94 -6.08 -20.15
CA ALA A 270 8.56 -7.29 -19.64
C ALA A 270 10.08 -7.30 -19.86
N LEU A 271 10.54 -6.94 -21.06
CA LEU A 271 11.97 -6.84 -21.38
C LEU A 271 12.66 -5.76 -20.55
N GLN A 272 12.05 -4.60 -20.38
CA GLN A 272 12.59 -3.54 -19.53
C GLN A 272 12.72 -3.99 -18.06
N LEU A 273 11.72 -4.71 -17.54
CA LEU A 273 11.76 -5.27 -16.19
C LEU A 273 12.86 -6.32 -16.03
N LEU A 274 13.07 -7.17 -17.05
CA LEU A 274 14.17 -8.14 -17.06
C LEU A 274 15.54 -7.46 -17.17
N GLU A 275 15.66 -6.40 -17.95
CA GLU A 275 16.87 -5.60 -18.04
C GLU A 275 17.18 -4.93 -16.69
N ASP A 276 16.19 -4.33 -16.03
CA ASP A 276 16.35 -3.75 -14.71
C ASP A 276 16.77 -4.80 -13.66
N LEU A 277 16.24 -6.03 -13.74
CA LEU A 277 16.67 -7.16 -12.91
C LEU A 277 18.12 -7.55 -13.15
N LEU A 278 18.55 -7.59 -14.41
CA LEU A 278 19.93 -7.90 -14.78
C LEU A 278 20.89 -6.78 -14.40
N ALA A 279 20.48 -5.53 -14.50
CA ALA A 279 21.30 -4.37 -14.13
C ALA A 279 21.47 -4.23 -12.62
N ALA A 280 20.50 -4.72 -11.84
CA ALA A 280 20.60 -4.76 -10.40
C ALA A 280 21.43 -5.94 -9.89
N ALA A 281 21.52 -7.05 -10.66
CA ALA A 281 22.23 -8.30 -10.32
C ALA A 281 23.76 -8.17 -10.38
#